data_AF-A0A061P0Z1-F1
#
_entry.id   AF-A0A061P0Z1-F1
#
_cell.length_a   1.000
_cell.length_b   1.000
_cell.length_c   1.000
_cell.angle_alpha   90.00
_cell.angle_beta   90.00
_cell.angle_gamma   90.00
#
_symmetry.space_group_name_H-M   'P 1'
#
loop_
_entity.id
_entity.type
_entity.pdbx_description
1 polymer ?
#
loop_
_entity_poly.entity_id
_entity_poly.type
_entity_poly.pdbx_seq_one_letter_code
_entity_poly.pdbx_strand_id
1 'polypeptide(L)' 'MTMNHPKKIEEIIQQFEPKIRKCLLETTPEERDDLRQVLYLKLTEIIQTFNEDNAPTFEEFKNRFRS' A
#
# COMPACT_ATOMS: atom_id res chain seq x y z
N MET A 1 9.61 -20.97 4.21
CA MET A 1 8.30 -21.17 3.56
C MET A 1 7.41 -19.99 3.90
N THR A 2 7.45 -18.91 3.13
CA THR A 2 6.53 -17.79 3.34
C THR A 2 5.17 -18.16 2.76
N MET A 3 4.28 -18.62 3.63
CA MET A 3 2.87 -18.79 3.31
C MET A 3 2.25 -17.38 3.17
N ASN A 4 2.42 -16.76 1.99
CA ASN A 4 1.62 -15.61 1.59
C ASN A 4 0.17 -16.08 1.52
N HIS A 5 -0.59 -15.89 2.59
CA HIS A 5 -2.02 -16.18 2.57
C HIS A 5 -2.68 -15.11 1.71
N PRO A 6 -3.18 -15.44 0.50
CA PRO A 6 -3.77 -14.45 -0.40
C PRO A 6 -4.89 -13.64 0.28
N LYS A 7 -5.62 -14.28 1.21
CA LYS A 7 -6.63 -13.62 2.05
C LYS A 7 -6.09 -12.46 2.90
N LYS A 8 -4.88 -12.57 3.47
CA LYS A 8 -4.29 -11.50 4.28
C LYS A 8 -3.88 -10.29 3.43
N ILE A 9 -3.36 -10.54 2.23
CA ILE A 9 -3.01 -9.47 1.29
C ILE A 9 -4.27 -8.72 0.87
N GLU A 10 -5.34 -9.45 0.54
CA GLU A 10 -6.63 -8.88 0.18
C GLU A 10 -7.23 -8.05 1.33
N GLU A 11 -7.19 -8.55 2.57
CA GLU A 11 -7.63 -7.80 3.76
C GLU A 11 -6.85 -6.49 3.94
N ILE A 12 -5.53 -6.50 3.76
CA ILE A 12 -4.71 -5.29 3.84
C ILE A 12 -5.08 -4.32 2.71
N ILE A 13 -5.20 -4.80 1.47
CA ILE A 13 -5.59 -3.95 0.33
C ILE A 13 -6.97 -3.32 0.57
N GLN A 14 -7.93 -4.08 1.10
CA GLN A 14 -9.25 -3.56 1.47
C GLN A 14 -9.18 -2.45 2.53
N GLN A 15 -8.22 -2.50 3.46
CA GLN A 15 -8.00 -1.40 4.42
C GLN A 15 -7.48 -0.12 3.73
N PHE A 16 -6.78 -0.23 2.60
CA PHE A 16 -6.31 0.91 1.81
C PHE A 16 -7.36 1.46 0.84
N GLU A 17 -8.43 0.72 0.53
CA GLU A 17 -9.46 1.10 -0.44
C GLU A 17 -10.07 2.50 -0.20
N PRO A 18 -10.38 2.94 1.03
CA PRO A 18 -10.87 4.30 1.26
C PRO A 18 -9.88 5.39 0.83
N LYS A 19 -8.58 5.14 0.97
CA LYS A 19 -7.52 6.07 0.55
C LYS A 19 -7.33 6.03 -0.97
N ILE A 20 -7.32 4.83 -1.57
CA ILE A 20 -7.22 4.65 -3.02
C ILE A 20 -8.35 5.42 -3.70
N ARG A 21 -9.60 5.21 -3.27
CA ARG A 21 -10.77 5.92 -3.81
C ARG A 21 -10.62 7.43 -3.74
N LYS A 22 -10.15 7.96 -2.62
CA LYS A 22 -9.93 9.40 -2.46
C LYS A 22 -8.87 9.91 -3.44
N CYS A 23 -7.77 9.21 -3.62
CA CYS A 23 -6.72 9.58 -4.58
C CYS A 23 -7.22 9.54 -6.03
N LEU A 24 -8.04 8.54 -6.39
CA LEU A 24 -8.60 8.41 -7.75
C LEU A 24 -9.51 9.59 -8.13
N LEU A 25 -10.16 10.25 -7.15
CA LEU A 25 -10.99 11.43 -7.44
C LEU A 25 -10.17 12.61 -7.97
N GLU A 26 -8.88 12.68 -7.65
CA GLU A 26 -7.94 13.69 -8.16
C GLU A 26 -7.45 13.38 -9.59
N THR A 27 -7.91 12.29 -10.19
CA THR A 27 -7.57 11.85 -11.55
C THR A 27 -8.78 11.97 -12.47
N THR A 28 -8.54 12.11 -13.77
CA THR A 28 -9.58 12.14 -14.81
C THR A 28 -10.41 10.86 -14.77
N PRO A 29 -11.74 10.92 -14.95
CA PRO A 29 -12.61 9.74 -14.88
C PRO A 29 -12.16 8.58 -15.77
N GLU A 30 -11.61 8.89 -16.94
CA GLU A 30 -11.17 7.95 -17.96
C GLU A 30 -9.96 7.13 -17.50
N GLU A 31 -9.07 7.72 -16.71
CA GLU A 31 -7.84 7.07 -16.25
C GLU A 31 -8.02 6.34 -14.90
N ARG A 32 -9.15 6.53 -14.22
CA ARG A 32 -9.36 6.03 -12.85
C ARG A 32 -9.29 4.52 -12.74
N ASP A 33 -9.86 3.78 -13.69
CA ASP A 33 -9.88 2.32 -13.58
C ASP A 33 -8.48 1.73 -13.80
N ASP A 34 -7.75 2.23 -14.79
CA ASP A 34 -6.37 1.83 -15.05
C ASP A 34 -5.47 2.17 -13.87
N LEU A 35 -5.57 3.40 -13.34
CA LEU A 35 -4.80 3.83 -12.18
C LEU A 35 -5.13 2.99 -10.94
N ARG A 36 -6.40 2.64 -10.74
CA ARG A 36 -6.81 1.73 -9.66
C ARG A 36 -6.11 0.38 -9.77
N GLN A 37 -6.10 -0.22 -10.96
CA GLN A 37 -5.42 -1.51 -11.18
C GLN A 37 -3.91 -1.41 -10.90
N VAL A 38 -3.26 -0.34 -11.37
CA VAL A 38 -1.83 -0.10 -11.10
C VAL A 38 -1.55 0.02 -9.60
N LEU A 39 -2.37 0.77 -8.86
CA LEU A 39 -2.23 0.92 -7.41
C LEU A 39 -2.38 -0.41 -6.67
N TYR A 40 -3.32 -1.25 -7.09
CA TYR A 40 -3.54 -2.58 -6.51
C TYR A 40 -2.34 -3.50 -6.73
N LEU A 41 -1.77 -3.51 -7.95
CA LEU A 41 -0.57 -4.28 -8.26
C LEU A 41 0.63 -3.80 -7.43
N LYS A 42 0.82 -2.48 -7.31
CA LYS A 42 1.89 -1.90 -6.51
C LYS A 42 1.76 -2.19 -5.01
N LEU A 43 0.55 -2.10 -4.46
CA LEU A 43 0.29 -2.47 -3.08
C LEU A 43 0.58 -3.95 -2.83
N THR A 44 0.15 -4.82 -3.75
CA THR A 44 0.45 -6.25 -3.68
C THR A 44 1.95 -6.51 -3.67
N GLU A 45 2.70 -5.90 -4.59
CA GLU A 45 4.17 -5.98 -4.68
C GLU A 45 4.83 -5.51 -3.38
N ILE A 46 4.41 -4.36 -2.84
CA ILE A 46 4.95 -3.82 -1.57
C ILE A 46 4.64 -4.76 -0.41
N ILE A 47 3.40 -5.23 -0.25
CA ILE A 47 3.01 -6.12 0.86
C ILE A 47 3.80 -7.43 0.80
N GLN A 48 4.02 -7.98 -0.40
CA GLN A 48 4.77 -9.23 -0.58
C GLN A 48 6.27 -9.09 -0.34
N THR A 49 6.82 -7.90 -0.60
CA THR A 49 8.26 -7.61 -0.45
C THR A 49 8.59 -6.87 0.84
N PHE A 50 7.57 -6.49 1.61
CA PHE A 50 7.73 -5.79 2.87
C PHE A 50 8.50 -6.68 3.84
N ASN A 51 9.68 -6.20 4.24
CA ASN A 51 10.49 -6.82 5.27
C ASN A 51 10.33 -6.04 6.56
N GLU A 52 9.63 -6.63 7.53
CA GLU A 52 9.42 -6.07 8.87
C GLU A 52 10.74 -5.76 9.59
N ASP A 53 11.80 -6.53 9.34
CA ASP A 53 13.12 -6.30 9.95
C ASP A 53 13.76 -4.97 9.50
N ASN A 54 13.34 -4.45 8.35
CA ASN A 54 13.79 -3.17 7.80
C ASN A 54 12.84 -2.01 8.12
N ALA A 55 11.72 -2.27 8.80
CA ALA A 55 10.80 -1.23 9.19
C ALA A 55 11.45 -0.36 10.29
N PRO A 56 11.45 0.98 10.14
CA PRO A 56 12.01 1.84 11.18
C PRO A 56 11.19 1.68 12.46
N THR A 57 11.88 1.62 13.59
CA THR A 57 11.23 1.78 14.91
C THR A 57 10.55 3.14 14.99
N PHE A 58 9.62 3.29 15.93
CA PHE A 58 8.90 4.55 16.12
C PHE A 58 9.85 5.75 16.32
N GLU A 59 10.93 5.57 17.08
CA GLU A 59 11.92 6.63 17.31
C GLU A 59 12.77 6.92 16.08
N GLU A 60 13.20 5.90 15.33
CA GLU A 60 13.91 6.11 14.05
C GLU A 60 13.04 6.82 13.03
N PHE A 61 11.76 6.48 12.96
CA PHE A 61 10.80 7.15 12.11
C PHE A 61 10.67 8.63 12.50
N LYS A 62 10.45 8.92 13.79
CA LYS A 62 10.32 10.29 14.30
C LYS A 62 11.56 11.14 14.03
N ASN A 63 12.75 10.55 14.16
CA ASN A 63 14.01 11.25 13.90
C ASN A 63 14.22 11.57 12.41
N ARG A 64 13.64 10.81 11.47
CA ARG A 64 13.70 11.12 10.02
C ARG A 64 12.92 12.37 9.62
N PHE A 65 11.92 12.77 10.40
CA PHE A 65 11.05 13.93 10.11
C PHE A 65 11.28 15.12 11.03
N ARG A 66 12.23 15.03 11.96
CA ARG A 66 12.72 16.19 12.71
C ARG A 66 13.80 16.87 11.88
N SER A 67 13.44 18.02 11.31
CA SER A 67 14.36 18.99 10.69
C SER A 67 15.24 19.67 11.72
#